data_AF-A0A821EDS2-F1
#
_entry.id   AF-A0A821EDS2-F1
#
_cell.length_a   1.000
_cell.length_b   1.000
_cell.length_c   1.000
_cell.angle_alpha   90.00
_cell.angle_beta   90.00
_cell.angle_gamma   90.00
#
_symmetry.space_group_name_H-M   'P 1'
#
loop_
_entity.id
_entity.type
_entity.pdbx_description
1 polymer ?
#
loop_
_entity_poly.entity_id
_entity_poly.type
_entity_poly.pdbx_seq_one_letter_code
_entity_poly.pdbx_strand_id
1 'polypeptide(L)' 'NNNLFQIDSQTGIIRSMVEFDRKQQDTYVLHVQAKDRGKDYFAHSLLLITTRVVNRLI' A
#
# COMPACT_ATOMS: atom_id res chain seq x y z
N ASN A 1 2.28 15.73 1.29
CA ASN A 1 2.69 14.54 2.06
C ASN A 1 1.58 13.51 2.03
N ASN A 2 1.75 12.47 1.21
CA ASN A 2 0.79 11.38 1.01
C ASN A 2 0.98 10.28 2.06
N ASN A 3 0.51 10.52 3.29
CA ASN A 3 0.45 9.48 4.32
C ASN A 3 -0.83 8.65 4.14
N LEU A 4 -1.07 8.09 2.96
CA LEU A 4 -2.25 7.26 2.68
C LEU A 4 -2.08 5.83 3.19
N PHE A 5 -0.83 5.35 3.17
CA PHE A 5 -0.45 4.00 3.58
C PHE A 5 0.76 4.04 4.50
N GLN A 6 0.85 3.07 5.40
CA GLN A 6 2.02 2.79 6.22
C GLN A 6 2.44 1.33 6.03
N ILE A 7 3.73 1.07 5.93
CA ILE A 7 4.30 -0.28 5.89
C ILE A 7 5.11 -0.53 7.16
N ASP A 8 4.87 -1.67 7.80
CA ASP A 8 5.72 -2.18 8.87
C ASP A 8 6.98 -2.80 8.25
N SER A 9 8.16 -2.25 8.57
CA SER A 9 9.43 -2.65 7.94
C SER A 9 9.95 -4.03 8.37
N GLN A 10 9.42 -4.60 9.46
CA GLN A 10 9.84 -5.93 9.94
C GLN A 10 8.95 -7.03 9.37
N THR A 11 7.65 -6.76 9.23
CA THR A 11 6.64 -7.75 8.83
C THR A 11 6.14 -7.58 7.39
N GLY A 12 6.35 -6.41 6.78
CA GLY A 12 5.82 -6.06 5.47
C GLY A 12 4.31 -5.75 5.45
N ILE A 13 3.64 -5.71 6.61
CA ILE A 13 2.21 -5.40 6.67
C ILE A 13 1.97 -3.96 6.26
N ILE A 14 1.14 -3.77 5.22
CA ILE A 14 0.70 -2.47 4.74
C ILE A 14 -0.68 -2.16 5.34
N ARG A 15 -0.85 -0.98 5.93
CA ARG A 15 -2.10 -0.49 6.52
C ARG A 15 -2.52 0.81 5.86
N SER A 16 -3.83 1.02 5.76
CA SER A 16 -4.39 2.32 5.40
C SER A 16 -4.29 3.28 6.58
N MET A 17 -3.95 4.53 6.28
CA MET A 17 -3.88 5.61 7.28
C MET A 17 -5.06 6.58 7.17
N VAL A 18 -5.90 6.39 6.14
CA VAL A 18 -7.08 7.18 5.86
C VAL A 18 -8.23 6.26 5.43
N GLU A 19 -9.44 6.81 5.42
CA GLU A 19 -10.57 6.21 4.73
C GLU A 19 -10.49 6.54 3.24
N PHE A 20 -10.72 5.54 2.37
CA PHE A 20 -10.64 5.72 0.93
C PHE A 20 -12.01 5.93 0.31
N ASP A 21 -12.15 7.02 -0.46
CA ASP A 21 -13.30 7.22 -1.33
C ASP A 21 -12.97 6.75 -2.75
N ARG A 22 -13.61 5.63 -3.14
CA ARG A 22 -13.46 5.05 -4.47
C ARG A 22 -13.79 6.03 -5.61
N LYS A 23 -14.72 6.97 -5.40
CA LYS A 23 -15.09 7.96 -6.44
C LYS A 23 -13.96 8.92 -6.75
N GLN A 24 -13.07 9.16 -5.79
CA GLN A 24 -11.90 10.00 -5.96
C GLN A 24 -10.75 9.23 -6.59
N GLN A 25 -10.50 8.00 -6.12
CA GLN A 25 -9.48 7.12 -6.68
C GLN A 25 -9.76 5.67 -6.28
N ASP A 26 -9.83 4.77 -7.27
CA ASP A 26 -10.14 3.36 -7.03
C ASP A 26 -8.90 2.45 -7.05
N THR A 27 -7.77 2.96 -7.53
CA THR A 27 -6.55 2.21 -7.80
C THR A 27 -5.30 2.96 -7.31
N TYR A 28 -4.39 2.26 -6.66
CA TYR A 28 -3.11 2.80 -6.19
C TYR A 28 -1.96 1.88 -6.60
N VAL A 29 -0.86 2.47 -7.06
CA VAL A 29 0.39 1.75 -7.33
C VAL A 29 1.37 2.10 -6.23
N LEU A 30 1.77 1.11 -5.45
CA LEU A 30 2.82 1.26 -4.45
C LEU A 30 4.12 0.66 -4.95
N HIS A 31 5.19 1.45 -4.86
CA HIS A 31 6.55 0.97 -5.03
C HIS A 31 7.07 0.54 -3.67
N VAL A 32 7.23 -0.77 -3.47
CA VAL A 32 7.72 -1.34 -2.22
C VAL A 32 9.16 -1.79 -2.40
N GLN A 33 10.02 -1.43 -1.45
CA GLN A 33 11.43 -1.81 -1.44
C GLN A 33 11.75 -2.57 -0.15
N ALA A 34 12.42 -3.72 -0.29
CA ALA A 34 13.06 -4.41 0.83
C ALA A 34 14.58 -4.25 0.71
N LYS A 35 15.25 -3.85 1.79
CA LYS A 35 16.69 -3.63 1.86
C LYS A 35 17.31 -4.47 2.97
N ASP A 36 18.39 -5.18 2.66
CA ASP A 36 19.17 -5.91 3.65
C ASP A 36 20.05 -4.96 4.47
N ARG A 37 20.26 -5.28 5.76
CA ARG A 37 20.85 -4.40 6.78
C ARG A 37 22.29 -3.90 6.53
N GLY A 38 22.93 -4.26 5.42
CA GLY A 38 24.33 -3.88 5.15
C GLY A 38 24.79 -3.94 3.70
N LYS A 39 23.89 -4.07 2.73
CA LYS A 39 24.25 -4.07 1.30
C LYS A 39 23.37 -3.10 0.53
N ASP A 40 23.89 -2.54 -0.56
CA ASP A 40 23.12 -1.73 -1.52
C ASP A 40 22.23 -2.57 -2.45
N TYR A 41 22.03 -3.85 -2.11
CA TYR A 41 21.06 -4.69 -2.78
C TYR A 41 19.69 -4.47 -2.15
N PHE A 42 18.72 -4.29 -3.03
CA PHE A 42 17.33 -4.13 -2.69
C PHE A 42 16.47 -4.93 -3.66
N ALA A 43 15.37 -5.47 -3.16
CA ALA A 43 14.32 -6.03 -3.99
C ALA A 43 13.21 -4.99 -4.16
N HIS A 44 12.72 -4.81 -5.38
CA HIS A 44 11.59 -3.94 -5.69
C HIS A 44 10.38 -4.77 -6.07
N SER A 45 9.20 -4.34 -5.62
CA SER A 45 7.93 -4.88 -6.08
C SER A 45 6.95 -3.75 -6.36
N LEU A 46 6.10 -3.96 -7.36
CA LEU A 46 4.96 -3.10 -7.68
C LEU A 46 3.71 -3.76 -7.12
N LEU A 47 3.05 -3.09 -6.17
CA LEU A 47 1.79 -3.54 -5.62
C LEU A 47 0.64 -2.71 -6.17
N LEU A 48 -0.27 -3.37 -6.89
CA LEU A 48 -1.51 -2.77 -7.35
C LEU A 48 -2.60 -2.99 -6.30
N ILE A 49 -3.03 -1.92 -5.65
CA ILE A 49 -4.14 -1.95 -4.70
C ILE A 49 -5.39 -1.46 -5.42
N THR A 50 -6.45 -2.26 -5.36
CA THR A 50 -7.78 -1.86 -5.86
C THR A 50 -8.76 -1.82 -4.70
N THR A 51 -9.55 -0.75 -4.62
CA THR A 51 -10.61 -0.64 -3.62
C THR A 51 -11.85 -1.35 -4.14
N ARG A 52 -12.45 -2.21 -3.30
CA ARG A 52 -13.72 -2.89 -3.60
C ARG A 52 -14.75 -2.55 -2.53
N VAL A 53 -15.97 -2.24 -2.96
CA VAL A 53 -17.10 -2.04 -2.05
C VAL A 53 -17.55 -3.41 -1.58
N VAL A 54 -17.43 -3.68 -0.28
CA VAL A 54 -17.76 -5.00 0.29
C VAL A 54 -19.21 -5.07 0.77
N ASN A 55 -19.88 -3.93 0.98
CA ASN A 55 -21.29 -3.86 1.37
C ASN A 55 -22.14 -3.13 0.33
N ARG A 56 -23.08 -3.86 -0.26
CA ARG A 56 -24.28 -3.30 -0.91
C ARG A 56 -25.47 -3.95 -0.22
N LEU A 57 -25.90 -3.39 0.91
CA LEU A 57 -27.25 -3.65 1.40
C LEU A 57 -28.20 -3.02 0.38
N ILE A 58 -28.98 -3.88 -0.26
CA ILE A 58 -30.14 -3.53 -1.09
C ILE A 58 -31.16 -2.81 -0.23
#